data_AF-A0A0B3BPB3-F1
#
_entry.id   AF-A0A0B3BPB3-F1
#
_cell.length_a   1.000
_cell.length_b   1.000
_cell.length_c   1.000
_cell.angle_alpha   90.00
_cell.angle_beta   90.00
_cell.angle_gamma   90.00
#
_symmetry.space_group_name_H-M   'P 1'
#
loop_
_entity.id
_entity.type
_entity.pdbx_description
1 polymer ?
#
loop_
_entity_poly.entity_id
_entity_poly.type
_entity_poly.pdbx_seq_one_letter_code
_entity_poly.pdbx_strand_id
1 'polypeptide(L)' 'METEQFEALMMYVLVGGLILFMFFIIWDLAKKSKAGRLGTAILFLGLGLCLVAFLAKPLITYVLELFLES' A
#
# COMPACT_ATOMS: atom_id res chain seq x y z
N MET A 1 1.38 -8.22 -29.65
CA MET A 1 2.26 -8.12 -28.46
C MET A 1 2.24 -6.73 -27.81
N GLU A 2 1.84 -5.65 -28.50
CA GLU A 2 1.79 -4.29 -27.89
C GLU A 2 0.58 -4.03 -26.95
N THR A 3 -0.57 -4.66 -27.17
CA THR A 3 -1.80 -4.37 -26.41
C THR A 3 -1.82 -4.99 -25.02
N GLU A 4 -1.21 -6.17 -24.84
CA GLU A 4 -1.22 -6.92 -23.58
C GLU A 4 -0.36 -6.23 -22.51
N GLN A 5 0.80 -5.70 -22.91
CA GLN A 5 1.64 -4.92 -22.00
C GLN A 5 0.97 -3.60 -21.62
N PHE A 6 0.29 -2.94 -22.56
CA PHE A 6 -0.45 -1.71 -22.29
C PHE A 6 -1.63 -1.94 -21.33
N GLU A 7 -2.39 -3.03 -21.50
CA GLU A 7 -3.47 -3.42 -20.58
C GLU A 7 -2.94 -3.71 -19.17
N ALA A 8 -1.87 -4.49 -19.06
CA ALA A 8 -1.26 -4.81 -17.77
C ALA A 8 -0.79 -3.54 -17.06
N LEU A 9 -0.11 -2.64 -17.78
CA LEU A 9 0.41 -1.38 -17.24
C LEU A 9 -0.74 -0.47 -16.77
N MET A 10 -1.81 -0.33 -17.55
CA MET A 10 -3.01 0.39 -17.16
C MET A 10 -3.69 -0.22 -15.94
N MET A 11 -3.79 -1.54 -15.85
CA MET A 11 -4.35 -2.24 -14.69
C MET A 11 -3.53 -1.96 -13.42
N TYR A 12 -2.20 -2.10 -13.49
CA TYR A 12 -1.32 -1.83 -12.36
C TYR A 12 -1.35 -0.37 -11.93
N VAL A 13 -1.37 0.58 -12.88
CA VAL A 13 -1.40 2.01 -12.57
C VAL A 13 -2.74 2.42 -11.96
N LEU A 14 -3.86 1.97 -12.53
CA LEU A 14 -5.19 2.36 -12.06
C LEU A 14 -5.51 1.72 -10.70
N VAL A 15 -5.24 0.42 -10.55
CA VAL A 15 -5.41 -0.30 -9.28
C VAL A 15 -4.40 0.20 -8.23
N GLY A 16 -3.14 0.39 -8.61
CA GLY A 16 -2.11 0.95 -7.73
C GLY A 16 -2.44 2.36 -7.26
N GLY A 17 -2.97 3.21 -8.13
CA GLY A 17 -3.44 4.55 -7.79
C GLY A 17 -4.63 4.54 -6.83
N LEU A 18 -5.62 3.67 -7.07
CA LEU A 18 -6.77 3.48 -6.17
C LEU A 18 -6.36 2.98 -4.79
N ILE A 19 -5.43 2.03 -4.75
CA ILE A 19 -4.83 1.55 -3.50
C ILE A 19 -4.16 2.72 -2.78
N LEU A 20 -3.27 3.47 -3.46
CA LEU A 20 -2.54 4.59 -2.86
C LEU A 20 -3.49 5.68 -2.31
N PHE A 21 -4.63 5.91 -2.99
CA PHE A 21 -5.70 6.77 -2.49
C PHE A 21 -6.34 6.23 -1.20
N MET A 22 -6.54 4.92 -1.11
CA MET A 22 -7.02 4.26 0.12
C MET A 22 -6.04 4.44 1.29
N PHE A 23 -4.73 4.32 1.03
CA PHE A 23 -3.67 4.61 2.01
C PHE A 23 -3.71 6.07 2.48
N PHE A 24 -3.87 7.00 1.54
CA PHE A 24 -3.97 8.44 1.83
C PHE A 24 -5.18 8.78 2.70
N ILE A 25 -6.34 8.18 2.43
CA ILE A 25 -7.54 8.35 3.26
C ILE A 25 -7.30 7.84 4.68
N ILE A 26 -6.71 6.65 4.83
CA ILE A 26 -6.41 6.07 6.15
C ILE A 26 -5.47 6.99 6.93
N TRP A 27 -4.47 7.56 6.27
CA TRP A 27 -3.55 8.52 6.87
C TRP A 27 -4.25 9.83 7.27
N ASP A 28 -5.12 10.38 6.43
CA ASP A 28 -5.92 11.58 6.78
C ASP A 28 -6.85 11.27 7.95
N LEU A 29 -7.50 10.11 7.97
CA LEU A 29 -8.36 9.66 9.06
C LEU A 29 -7.57 9.51 10.36
N ALA A 30 -6.38 8.90 10.31
CA ALA A 30 -5.49 8.75 11.45
C ALA A 30 -5.10 10.12 12.04
N LYS A 31 -4.83 11.10 11.18
CA LYS A 31 -4.41 12.45 11.57
C LYS A 31 -5.57 13.33 12.04
N LYS A 32 -6.75 13.25 11.41
CA LYS A 32 -7.97 13.98 11.81
C LYS A 32 -8.64 13.41 13.04
N SER A 33 -8.55 12.09 13.26
CA SER A 33 -9.37 11.42 14.27
C SER A 33 -9.12 11.95 15.68
N LYS A 34 -7.98 12.61 15.98
CA LYS A 34 -7.61 13.05 17.35
C LYS A 34 -8.01 11.98 18.37
N ALA A 35 -7.86 10.71 17.97
CA ALA A 35 -8.32 9.60 18.77
C ALA A 35 -7.53 9.74 20.06
N GLY A 36 -8.20 9.92 21.20
CA GLY A 36 -7.52 10.21 22.47
C GLY A 36 -6.40 9.20 22.74
N ARG A 37 -5.58 9.40 23.78
CA ARG A 37 -4.35 8.62 24.05
C ARG A 37 -4.46 7.07 23.85
N LEU A 38 -5.63 6.48 24.06
CA LEU A 38 -5.93 5.06 23.78
C LEU A 38 -6.22 4.75 22.29
N GLY A 39 -6.95 5.62 21.61
CA GLY A 39 -7.28 5.50 20.21
C GLY A 39 -6.06 5.64 19.31
N THR A 40 -5.16 6.60 19.54
CA THR A 40 -3.90 6.69 18.78
C THR A 40 -3.02 5.44 18.93
N ALA A 41 -3.01 4.77 20.08
CA ALA A 41 -2.20 3.57 20.29
C ALA A 41 -2.70 2.37 19.46
N ILE A 42 -4.02 2.13 19.46
CA ILE A 42 -4.66 1.08 18.67
C ILE A 42 -4.62 1.41 17.18
N LEU A 43 -4.77 2.68 16.82
CA LEU A 43 -4.71 3.14 15.43
C LEU A 43 -3.28 3.01 14.89
N PHE A 44 -2.25 3.31 15.69
CA PHE A 44 -0.85 3.11 15.31
C PHE A 44 -0.45 1.62 15.26
N LEU A 45 -0.95 0.78 16.18
CA LEU A 45 -0.69 -0.67 16.15
C LEU A 45 -1.44 -1.36 15.01
N GLY A 46 -2.73 -1.09 14.82
CA GLY A 46 -3.55 -1.72 13.80
C GLY A 46 -3.25 -1.19 12.40
N LEU A 47 -3.37 0.12 12.19
CA LEU A 47 -3.12 0.71 10.86
C LEU A 47 -1.63 0.83 10.57
N GLY A 48 -0.77 1.16 11.54
CA GLY A 48 0.67 1.23 11.29
C GLY A 48 1.26 -0.11 10.85
N LEU A 49 0.97 -1.22 11.54
CA LEU A 49 1.44 -2.54 11.09
C LEU A 49 0.77 -2.97 9.78
N CYS A 50 -0.55 -2.78 9.61
CA CYS A 50 -1.23 -3.18 8.38
C CYS A 50 -0.72 -2.42 7.15
N LEU A 51 -0.51 -1.11 7.25
CA LEU A 51 -0.01 -0.29 6.15
C LEU A 51 1.42 -0.71 5.78
N VAL A 52 2.28 -0.91 6.78
CA VAL A 52 3.66 -1.36 6.56
C VAL A 52 3.70 -2.76 5.94
N ALA A 53 2.90 -3.70 6.43
CA ALA A 53 2.82 -5.06 5.87
C ALA A 53 2.30 -5.09 4.43
N PHE A 54 1.33 -4.24 4.11
CA PHE A 54 0.79 -4.14 2.76
C PHE A 54 1.77 -3.47 1.79
N LEU A 55 2.54 -2.45 2.23
CA LEU A 55 3.61 -1.86 1.42
C LEU A 55 4.80 -2.82 1.24
N ALA A 56 5.10 -3.64 2.25
CA ALA A 56 6.20 -4.59 2.22
C ALA A 56 5.95 -5.73 1.22
N LYS A 57 4.71 -6.16 1.02
CA LYS A 57 4.34 -7.23 0.07
C LYS A 57 4.92 -7.01 -1.35
N PRO A 58 4.57 -5.92 -2.08
CA PRO A 58 5.10 -5.70 -3.42
C PRO A 58 6.61 -5.45 -3.41
N LEU A 59 7.15 -4.84 -2.35
CA LEU A 59 8.58 -4.61 -2.19
C LEU A 59 9.36 -5.93 -2.09
N ILE A 60 8.88 -6.87 -1.28
CA ILE A 60 9.48 -8.20 -1.13
C ILE A 60 9.34 -8.99 -2.42
N THR A 61 8.17 -8.97 -3.07
CA THR A 61 7.99 -9.64 -4.38
C THR A 61 8.98 -9.11 -5.41
N TYR A 62 9.13 -7.79 -5.52
CA TYR A 62 10.07 -7.18 -6.45
C TYR A 62 11.53 -7.53 -6.14
N VAL A 63 11.92 -7.48 -4.85
CA VAL A 63 13.28 -7.87 -4.44
C VAL A 63 13.54 -9.35 -4.66
N LEU A 64 12.54 -10.21 -4.44
CA LEU A 64 12.66 -11.64 -4.61
C LEU A 64 12.72 -12.03 -6.08
N GLU A 65 11.91 -11.42 -6.95
CA GLU A 65 12.01 -11.54 -8.40
C GLU A 65 13.38 -11.07 -8.91
N LEU A 66 13.86 -9.91 -8.44
CA LEU A 66 15.18 -9.37 -8.81
C LEU A 66 16.34 -10.27 -8.36
N PHE A 67 16.20 -10.97 -7.23
CA PHE A 67 17.22 -11.88 -6.71
C PHE A 67 17.16 -13.28 -7.34
N LEU A 68 16.00 -13.72 -7.82
CA LEU A 68 15.81 -15.03 -8.46
C LEU A 68 16.18 -14.98 -9.96
N GLU A 69 16.15 -13.79 -10.57
CA GLU A 69 16.55 -13.55 -11.96
C GLU A 69 18.07 -13.29 -12.15
N SER A 70 18.84 -13.21 -11.06
CA SER A 70 20.32 -13.15 -11.06
C SER A 70 20.97 -14.52 -10.85
#